data_AF-A0A831K969-F1
#
_entry.id   AF-A0A831K969-F1
#
_cell.length_a   1.000
_cell.length_b   1.000
_cell.length_c   1.000
_cell.angle_alpha   90.00
_cell.angle_beta   90.00
_cell.angle_gamma   90.00
#
_symmetry.space_group_name_H-M   'P 1'
#
loop_
_entity.id
_entity.type
_entity.pdbx_description
1 polymer ?
#
loop_
_entity_poly.entity_id
_entity_poly.type
_entity_poly.pdbx_seq_one_letter_code
_entity_poly.pdbx_strand_id
1 'polypeptide(L)'
;MSSKEEKFYEILDSLEKSEWTLSHKSGDNVYLVKTYKVMEHKCTVTVSVNPRDPKISLNYITITPSSIKLAKAIKEVFGEYASVGRHEKRIDVVFLVKEVYSDVAELEERIEEVFEAVREEVNRTRIEVRDYAANLMKEGYLISKEDDKYKLLKIV
;
A
#
# COMPACT_ATOMS: atom_id res chain seq x y z
N MET A 1 -15.12 -2.95 35.17
CA MET A 1 -14.02 -3.45 34.32
C MET A 1 -12.81 -2.57 34.56
N SER A 2 -11.59 -3.00 34.19
CA SER A 2 -10.44 -2.08 34.29
C SER A 2 -10.58 -1.01 33.20
N SER A 3 -10.27 0.26 33.50
CA SER A 3 -10.37 1.36 32.52
C SER A 3 -9.59 1.12 31.22
N LYS A 4 -8.54 0.28 31.27
CA LYS A 4 -7.76 -0.11 30.09
C LYS A 4 -8.51 -1.09 29.18
N GLU A 5 -9.28 -2.00 29.76
CA GLU A 5 -10.05 -2.98 29.02
C GLU A 5 -11.23 -2.33 28.30
N GLU A 6 -11.91 -1.39 28.96
CA GLU A 6 -12.95 -0.56 28.32
C GLU A 6 -12.39 0.19 27.11
N LYS A 7 -11.26 0.90 27.28
CA LYS A 7 -10.60 1.62 26.19
C LYS A 7 -10.14 0.69 25.04
N PHE A 8 -9.69 -0.51 25.35
CA PHE A 8 -9.31 -1.51 24.34
C PHE A 8 -10.50 -1.86 23.44
N TYR A 9 -11.65 -2.17 24.04
CA TYR A 9 -12.87 -2.50 23.29
C TYR A 9 -13.42 -1.28 22.53
N GLU A 10 -13.36 -0.08 23.10
CA GLU A 10 -13.74 1.16 22.40
C GLU A 10 -12.93 1.38 21.11
N ILE A 11 -11.62 1.11 21.14
CA ILE A 11 -10.76 1.20 19.95
C ILE A 11 -11.16 0.14 18.91
N LEU A 12 -11.40 -1.11 19.33
CA LEU A 12 -11.82 -2.17 18.42
C LEU A 12 -13.17 -1.86 17.77
N ASP A 13 -14.15 -1.39 18.54
CA ASP A 13 -15.45 -0.97 18.04
C ASP A 13 -15.33 0.19 17.03
N SER A 14 -14.41 1.13 17.30
CA SER A 14 -14.15 2.26 16.40
C SER A 14 -13.52 1.79 15.08
N LEU A 15 -12.56 0.87 15.15
CA LEU A 15 -11.96 0.26 13.96
C LEU A 15 -12.99 -0.56 13.16
N GLU A 16 -13.84 -1.34 13.82
CA GLU A 16 -14.90 -2.11 13.15
C GLU A 16 -15.90 -1.18 12.43
N LYS A 17 -16.32 -0.08 13.09
CA LYS A 17 -17.17 0.95 12.47
C LYS A 17 -16.51 1.61 11.25
N SER A 18 -15.19 1.71 11.24
CA SER A 18 -14.40 2.17 10.10
C SER A 18 -14.01 1.02 9.14
N GLU A 19 -14.74 -0.10 9.13
CA GLU A 19 -14.58 -1.22 8.18
C GLU A 19 -13.23 -1.96 8.27
N TRP A 20 -12.55 -1.90 9.41
CA TRP A 20 -11.38 -2.74 9.65
C TRP A 20 -11.81 -4.17 9.98
N THR A 21 -11.10 -5.14 9.40
CA THR A 21 -11.42 -6.56 9.56
C THR A 21 -10.40 -7.26 10.42
N LEU A 22 -10.85 -8.12 11.34
CA LEU A 22 -9.97 -8.97 12.14
C LEU A 22 -9.16 -9.90 11.23
N SER A 23 -7.83 -9.85 11.33
CA SER A 23 -6.94 -10.74 10.59
C SER A 23 -6.57 -11.96 11.43
N HIS A 24 -5.91 -11.74 12.57
CA HIS A 24 -5.46 -12.81 13.47
C HIS A 24 -5.11 -12.23 14.85
N LYS A 25 -4.83 -13.11 15.81
CA LYS A 25 -4.31 -12.75 17.13
C LYS A 25 -2.92 -13.36 17.30
N SER A 26 -1.99 -12.61 17.87
CA SER A 26 -0.63 -13.10 18.17
C SER A 26 -0.16 -12.52 19.50
N GLY A 27 0.07 -13.41 20.48
CA GLY A 27 0.26 -13.01 21.87
C GLY A 27 -0.93 -12.22 22.38
N ASP A 28 -0.67 -11.08 23.03
CA ASP A 28 -1.72 -10.16 23.47
C ASP A 28 -2.24 -9.24 22.35
N ASN A 29 -1.63 -9.22 21.16
CA ASN A 29 -2.02 -8.29 20.10
C ASN A 29 -3.16 -8.83 19.25
N VAL A 30 -4.13 -7.97 18.96
CA VAL A 30 -5.18 -8.20 17.97
C VAL A 30 -4.80 -7.45 16.69
N TYR A 31 -4.63 -8.17 15.59
CA TYR A 31 -4.28 -7.60 14.29
C TYR A 31 -5.51 -7.40 13.43
N LEU A 32 -5.66 -6.21 12.87
CA LEU A 32 -6.73 -5.83 11.96
C LEU A 32 -6.15 -5.36 10.64
N VAL A 33 -6.90 -5.59 9.57
CA VAL A 33 -6.52 -5.15 8.22
C VAL A 33 -7.67 -4.41 7.56
N LYS A 34 -7.30 -3.40 6.76
CA LYS A 34 -8.21 -2.71 5.85
C LYS A 34 -7.58 -2.66 4.47
N THR A 35 -8.38 -2.98 3.45
CA THR A 35 -7.93 -2.95 2.06
C THR A 35 -8.48 -1.72 1.39
N TYR A 36 -7.58 -0.95 0.80
CA TYR A 36 -7.86 0.23 0.02
C TYR A 36 -7.55 -0.03 -1.45
N LYS A 37 -8.20 0.73 -2.31
CA LYS A 37 -7.89 0.76 -3.74
C LYS A 37 -7.33 2.13 -4.08
N VAL A 38 -6.02 2.19 -4.30
CA VAL A 38 -5.34 3.41 -4.72
C VAL A 38 -5.15 3.31 -6.23
N MET A 39 -6.01 4.04 -6.97
CA MET A 39 -6.14 3.92 -8.43
C MET A 39 -6.50 2.49 -8.87
N GLU A 40 -5.59 1.78 -9.55
CA GLU A 40 -5.77 0.38 -9.94
C GLU A 40 -5.04 -0.60 -9.01
N HIS A 41 -4.31 -0.10 -8.01
CA HIS A 41 -3.47 -0.90 -7.13
C HIS A 41 -4.21 -1.24 -5.83
N LYS A 42 -4.06 -2.50 -5.41
CA LYS A 42 -4.53 -2.96 -4.11
C LYS A 42 -3.51 -2.54 -3.05
N CYS A 43 -4.00 -1.85 -2.02
CA CYS A 43 -3.22 -1.48 -0.85
C CYS A 43 -3.86 -2.13 0.39
N THR A 44 -3.08 -2.82 1.20
CA THR A 44 -3.56 -3.43 2.45
C THR A 44 -2.79 -2.83 3.61
N VAL A 45 -3.52 -2.23 4.55
CA VAL A 45 -2.96 -1.66 5.77
C VAL A 45 -3.18 -2.65 6.90
N THR A 46 -2.15 -2.87 7.72
CA THR A 46 -2.23 -3.74 8.90
C THR A 46 -1.91 -2.95 10.16
N VAL A 47 -2.84 -3.02 11.11
CA VAL A 47 -2.71 -2.42 12.44
C VAL A 47 -2.80 -3.50 13.52
N SER A 48 -2.35 -3.18 14.72
CA SER A 48 -2.58 -4.00 15.90
C SER A 48 -2.98 -3.16 17.11
N VAL A 49 -3.77 -3.76 17.99
CA VAL A 49 -4.16 -3.17 19.28
C VAL A 49 -3.81 -4.14 20.39
N ASN A 50 -3.23 -3.64 21.49
CA ASN A 50 -2.85 -4.43 22.65
C ASN A 50 -3.74 -4.08 23.87
N PRO A 51 -4.32 -5.05 24.58
CA PRO A 51 -5.17 -4.77 25.74
C PRO A 51 -4.39 -4.23 26.95
N ARG A 52 -3.07 -4.44 27.04
CA ARG A 52 -2.22 -3.94 28.15
C ARG A 52 -1.85 -2.46 27.97
N ASP A 53 -1.72 -2.03 26.72
CA ASP A 53 -1.51 -0.64 26.30
C ASP A 53 -2.43 -0.34 25.08
N PRO A 54 -3.69 0.07 25.33
CA PRO A 54 -4.70 0.22 24.29
C PRO A 54 -4.43 1.45 23.44
N LYS A 55 -3.66 1.23 22.37
CA LYS A 55 -3.36 2.15 21.29
C LYS A 55 -3.34 1.40 19.95
N ILE A 56 -3.46 2.14 18.86
CA ILE A 56 -3.43 1.55 17.51
C ILE A 56 -2.00 1.63 16.99
N SER A 57 -1.34 0.49 16.85
CA SER A 57 -0.04 0.42 16.19
C SER A 57 -0.23 0.15 14.71
N LEU A 58 0.16 1.10 13.86
CA LEU A 58 0.29 0.87 12.43
C LEU A 58 1.58 0.10 12.19
N ASN A 59 1.47 -1.15 11.71
CA ASN A 59 2.60 -2.07 11.60
C ASN A 59 3.21 -2.06 10.20
N TYR A 60 2.37 -2.19 9.18
CA TYR A 60 2.83 -2.12 7.81
C TYR A 60 1.70 -1.80 6.84
N ILE A 61 2.12 -1.19 5.74
CA ILE A 61 1.28 -0.94 4.57
C ILE A 61 1.86 -1.78 3.43
N THR A 62 1.02 -2.55 2.73
CA THR A 62 1.44 -3.36 1.60
C THR A 62 0.76 -2.84 0.34
N ILE A 63 1.53 -2.59 -0.71
CA ILE A 63 1.02 -2.20 -2.02
C ILE A 63 1.42 -3.28 -3.02
N THR A 64 0.47 -3.74 -3.82
CA THR A 64 0.72 -4.68 -4.90
C THR A 64 0.78 -3.93 -6.25
N PRO A 65 1.94 -3.38 -6.65
CA PRO A 65 2.08 -2.70 -7.93
C PRO A 65 1.93 -3.65 -9.12
N SER A 66 1.51 -3.09 -10.26
CA SER A 66 1.36 -3.84 -11.52
C SER A 66 2.68 -4.17 -12.22
N SER A 67 3.79 -3.53 -11.84
CA SER A 67 5.10 -3.73 -12.48
C SER A 67 6.27 -3.55 -11.52
N ILE A 68 7.41 -4.15 -11.88
CA ILE A 68 8.67 -4.01 -11.15
C ILE A 68 9.23 -2.58 -11.20
N LYS A 69 8.96 -1.84 -12.28
CA LYS A 69 9.40 -0.44 -12.41
C LYS A 69 8.72 0.43 -11.36
N LEU A 70 7.39 0.29 -11.24
CA LEU A 70 6.62 1.00 -10.20
C LEU A 70 7.04 0.57 -8.79
N ALA A 71 7.28 -0.72 -8.57
CA ALA A 71 7.75 -1.22 -7.28
C ALA A 71 9.08 -0.56 -6.86
N LYS A 72 10.03 -0.41 -7.79
CA LYS A 72 11.30 0.28 -7.55
C LYS A 72 11.11 1.77 -7.27
N ALA A 73 10.31 2.46 -8.07
CA ALA A 73 10.03 3.87 -7.89
C ALA A 73 9.41 4.17 -6.52
N ILE A 74 8.43 3.35 -6.10
CA ILE A 74 7.84 3.44 -4.77
C ILE A 74 8.91 3.17 -3.69
N LYS A 75 9.75 2.15 -3.84
CA LYS A 75 10.84 1.87 -2.88
C LYS A 75 11.85 3.03 -2.78
N GLU A 76 12.12 3.75 -3.88
CA GLU A 76 13.01 4.91 -3.88
C GLU A 76 12.43 6.08 -3.06
N VAL A 77 11.12 6.35 -3.19
CA VAL A 77 10.44 7.41 -2.41
C VAL A 77 10.50 7.14 -0.92
N PHE A 78 10.19 5.91 -0.51
CA PHE A 78 10.10 5.56 0.91
C PHE A 78 11.42 5.05 1.51
N GLY A 79 12.49 5.03 0.70
CA GLY A 79 13.84 4.73 1.14
C GLY A 79 13.91 3.44 1.95
N GLU A 80 14.64 3.46 3.07
CA GLU A 80 14.86 2.30 3.94
C GLU A 80 13.59 1.75 4.61
N TYR A 81 12.50 2.53 4.66
CA TYR A 81 11.24 2.12 5.28
C TYR A 81 10.40 1.19 4.39
N ALA A 82 10.71 1.09 3.11
CA ALA A 82 10.06 0.16 2.19
C ALA A 82 10.91 -1.08 1.92
N SER A 83 10.28 -2.21 1.61
CA SER A 83 10.94 -3.41 1.09
C SER A 83 10.15 -3.98 -0.07
N VAL A 84 10.83 -4.52 -1.08
CA VAL A 84 10.19 -5.12 -2.26
C VAL A 84 10.28 -6.64 -2.15
N GLY A 85 9.14 -7.29 -1.99
CA GLY A 85 8.98 -8.74 -2.05
C GLY A 85 8.48 -9.17 -3.43
N ARG A 86 9.08 -10.22 -4.00
CA ARG A 86 8.56 -10.88 -5.20
C ARG A 86 8.02 -12.25 -4.84
N HIS A 87 6.74 -12.45 -5.12
CA HIS A 87 6.07 -13.75 -5.05
C HIS A 87 5.84 -14.27 -6.47
N GLU A 88 5.54 -15.57 -6.63
CA GLU A 88 5.45 -16.24 -7.94
C GLU A 88 4.57 -15.50 -8.97
N LYS A 89 3.50 -14.83 -8.53
CA LYS A 89 2.53 -14.14 -9.40
C LYS A 89 2.34 -12.65 -9.10
N ARG A 90 3.06 -12.08 -8.12
CA ARG A 90 2.88 -10.68 -7.73
C ARG A 90 4.13 -10.07 -7.13
N ILE A 91 4.20 -8.74 -7.16
CA ILE A 91 5.23 -7.94 -6.50
C ILE A 91 4.52 -7.18 -5.39
N ASP A 92 5.06 -7.22 -4.19
CA ASP A 92 4.55 -6.49 -3.03
C ASP A 92 5.62 -5.48 -2.58
N VAL A 93 5.22 -4.24 -2.34
CA VAL A 93 6.03 -3.25 -1.65
C VAL A 93 5.46 -3.11 -0.25
N VAL A 94 6.26 -3.41 0.76
CA VAL A 94 5.87 -3.37 2.17
C VAL A 94 6.57 -2.19 2.84
N PHE A 95 5.79 -1.27 3.40
CA PHE A 95 6.27 -0.19 4.25
C PHE A 95 6.23 -0.65 5.68
N LEU A 96 7.38 -0.70 6.34
CA LEU A 96 7.46 -0.90 7.77
C LEU A 96 7.20 0.44 8.45
N VAL A 97 6.03 0.54 9.05
CA VAL A 97 5.61 1.71 9.81
C VAL A 97 5.59 1.25 11.27
N LYS A 98 6.24 2.00 12.16
CA LYS A 98 6.22 1.72 13.61
C LYS A 98 5.67 2.95 14.31
N GLU A 99 4.47 3.34 13.90
CA GLU A 99 3.76 4.51 14.40
C GLU A 99 2.59 4.05 15.28
N VAL A 100 2.24 4.87 16.27
CA VAL A 100 1.21 4.55 17.27
C VAL A 100 0.25 5.72 17.38
N TYR A 101 -1.05 5.43 17.28
CA TYR A 101 -2.13 6.41 17.29
C TYR A 101 -3.08 6.18 18.44
N SER A 102 -3.73 7.27 18.86
CA SER A 102 -4.69 7.22 19.96
C SER A 102 -6.12 7.00 19.49
N ASP A 103 -6.41 7.30 18.23
CA ASP A 103 -7.72 7.14 17.61
C ASP A 103 -7.62 6.81 16.11
N VAL A 104 -8.76 6.43 15.52
CA VAL A 104 -8.84 5.95 14.14
C VAL A 104 -8.74 7.10 13.13
N ALA A 105 -9.15 8.33 13.49
CA ALA A 105 -9.14 9.45 12.55
C ALA A 105 -7.69 9.90 12.27
N GLU A 106 -6.87 10.03 13.31
CA GLU A 106 -5.44 10.33 13.20
C GLU A 106 -4.70 9.27 12.34
N LEU A 107 -5.02 7.99 12.57
CA LEU A 107 -4.50 6.88 11.77
C LEU A 107 -4.89 7.01 10.29
N GLU A 108 -6.16 7.30 9.99
CA GLU A 108 -6.65 7.37 8.61
C GLU A 108 -6.10 8.60 7.86
N GLU A 109 -5.90 9.73 8.54
CA GLU A 109 -5.20 10.90 7.97
C GLU A 109 -3.78 10.54 7.53
N ARG A 110 -3.00 9.87 8.40
CA ARG A 110 -1.67 9.39 8.04
C ARG A 110 -1.70 8.43 6.85
N ILE A 111 -2.64 7.49 6.82
CA ILE A 111 -2.77 6.52 5.73
C ILE A 111 -3.00 7.25 4.40
N GLU A 112 -3.82 8.29 4.40
CA GLU A 112 -4.10 9.08 3.21
C GLU A 112 -2.87 9.85 2.71
N GLU A 113 -2.07 10.45 3.60
CA GLU A 113 -0.80 11.09 3.22
C GLU A 113 0.14 10.10 2.50
N VAL A 114 0.26 8.87 3.02
CA VAL A 114 1.08 7.82 2.39
C VAL A 114 0.51 7.48 1.01
N PHE A 115 -0.82 7.40 0.88
CA PHE A 115 -1.46 7.11 -0.40
C PHE A 115 -1.35 8.25 -1.40
N GLU A 116 -1.37 9.51 -0.98
CA GLU A 116 -1.11 10.65 -1.84
C GLU A 116 0.29 10.57 -2.46
N ALA A 117 1.32 10.34 -1.65
CA ALA A 117 2.69 10.16 -2.14
C ALA A 117 2.78 8.99 -3.15
N VAL A 118 2.06 7.89 -2.91
CA VAL A 118 1.98 6.78 -3.86
C VAL A 118 1.27 7.18 -5.15
N ARG A 119 0.17 7.92 -5.09
CA ARG A 119 -0.57 8.38 -6.29
C ARG A 119 0.29 9.27 -7.17
N GLU A 120 1.04 10.19 -6.57
CA GLU A 120 1.99 11.04 -7.29
C GLU A 120 3.01 10.19 -8.05
N GLU A 121 3.57 9.16 -7.39
CA GLU A 121 4.57 8.29 -8.00
C GLU A 121 4.02 7.41 -9.12
N VAL A 122 2.81 6.87 -8.93
CA VAL A 122 2.09 6.10 -9.96
C VAL A 122 1.85 6.98 -11.20
N ASN A 123 1.44 8.24 -11.00
CA ASN A 123 1.23 9.18 -12.10
C ASN A 123 2.53 9.53 -12.82
N ARG A 124 3.60 9.81 -12.08
CA ARG A 124 4.94 10.08 -12.65
C ARG A 124 5.42 8.91 -13.51
N THR A 125 5.39 7.69 -12.97
CA THR A 125 5.80 6.48 -13.69
C THR A 125 4.96 6.24 -14.95
N ARG A 126 3.65 6.53 -14.90
CA ARG A 126 2.75 6.42 -16.07
C ARG A 126 3.12 7.40 -17.18
N ILE A 127 3.45 8.66 -16.84
CA ILE A 127 3.88 9.67 -17.81
C ILE A 127 5.18 9.22 -18.48
N GLU A 128 6.18 8.77 -17.72
CA GLU A 128 7.45 8.29 -18.29
C GLU A 128 7.27 7.11 -19.26
N VAL A 129 6.38 6.15 -18.94
CA VAL A 129 6.10 5.01 -19.83
C VAL A 129 5.43 5.48 -21.12
N ARG A 130 4.52 6.46 -21.04
CA ARG A 130 3.89 7.06 -22.22
C ARG A 130 4.91 7.82 -23.07
N ASP A 131 5.78 8.60 -22.47
CA ASP A 131 6.82 9.35 -23.18
C ASP A 131 7.82 8.42 -23.86
N TYR A 132 8.24 7.35 -23.17
CA TYR A 132 9.07 6.31 -23.75
C TYR A 132 8.40 5.62 -24.94
N ALA A 133 7.11 5.27 -24.79
CA ALA A 133 6.33 4.69 -25.89
C ALA A 133 6.22 5.65 -27.08
N ALA A 134 5.97 6.94 -26.83
CA ALA A 134 5.90 7.96 -27.88
C ALA A 134 7.26 8.16 -28.59
N ASN A 135 8.37 8.11 -27.86
CA ASN A 135 9.71 8.19 -28.43
C ASN A 135 10.04 6.97 -29.31
N LEU A 136 9.69 5.77 -28.86
CA LEU A 136 9.82 4.56 -29.66
C LEU A 136 9.00 4.61 -30.96
N MET A 137 7.78 5.18 -30.91
CA MET A 137 6.99 5.42 -32.13
C MET A 137 7.67 6.39 -33.09
N LYS A 138 8.32 7.46 -32.58
CA LYS A 138 9.12 8.38 -33.40
C LYS A 138 10.35 7.69 -34.01
N GLU A 139 10.91 6.70 -33.33
CA GLU A 139 12.02 5.87 -33.81
C GLU A 139 11.59 4.73 -34.76
N GLY A 140 10.31 4.69 -35.16
CA GLY A 140 9.80 3.71 -36.12
C GLY A 140 9.35 2.38 -35.50
N TYR A 141 9.12 2.33 -34.19
CA TYR A 141 8.52 1.15 -33.54
C TYR A 141 7.01 1.31 -33.39
N LEU A 142 6.25 0.34 -33.90
CA LEU A 142 4.84 0.20 -33.58
C LEU A 142 4.71 -0.51 -32.22
N ILE A 143 3.94 0.08 -31.31
CA ILE A 143 3.64 -0.51 -30.00
C ILE A 143 2.21 -1.05 -30.05
N SER A 144 2.04 -2.37 -29.98
CA SER A 144 0.72 -2.99 -29.84
C SER A 144 0.53 -3.55 -28.43
N LYS A 145 -0.70 -3.48 -27.92
CA LYS A 145 -1.08 -4.09 -26.63
C LYS A 145 -1.93 -5.33 -26.93
N GLU A 146 -1.43 -6.51 -26.58
CA GLU A 146 -2.17 -7.79 -26.60
C GLU A 146 -2.12 -8.40 -25.20
N ASP A 147 -3.27 -8.77 -24.64
CA ASP A 147 -3.41 -9.49 -23.36
C ASP A 147 -2.48 -8.98 -22.24
N ASP A 148 -2.54 -7.66 -22.00
CA ASP A 148 -1.74 -6.91 -21.01
C ASP A 148 -0.21 -6.89 -21.22
N LYS A 149 0.28 -7.30 -22.40
CA LYS A 149 1.68 -7.16 -22.80
C LYS A 149 1.83 -6.15 -23.93
N TYR A 150 2.85 -5.30 -23.80
CA TYR A 150 3.30 -4.44 -24.90
C TYR A 150 4.22 -5.25 -25.81
N LYS A 151 3.89 -5.30 -27.11
CA LYS A 151 4.78 -5.81 -28.17
C LYS A 151 5.37 -4.64 -28.94
N LEU A 152 6.67 -4.71 -29.19
CA LEU A 152 7.41 -3.77 -30.03
C LEU A 152 7.61 -4.40 -31.41
N LEU A 153 7.07 -3.78 -32.45
CA LEU A 153 7.27 -4.17 -33.84
C LEU A 153 8.08 -3.07 -34.51
N LYS A 154 9.29 -3.38 -34.98
CA LYS A 154 10.07 -2.43 -35.77
C LYS A 154 9.44 -2.32 -37.16
N ILE A 155 9.01 -1.12 -37.54
CA ILE A 155 8.58 -0.84 -38.91
C ILE A 155 9.86 -0.64 -39.71
N VAL A 156 10.10 -1.51 -40.69
CA VAL A 156 11.21 -1.42 -41.65
C VAL A 156 10.83 -0.43 -42.75
#